data_AF-A0A2G9P2V4-F1
#
_entry.id   AF-A0A2G9P2V4-F1
#
_cell.length_a   1.000
_cell.length_b   1.000
_cell.length_c   1.000
_cell.angle_alpha   90.00
_cell.angle_beta   90.00
_cell.angle_gamma   90.00
#
_symmetry.space_group_name_H-M   'P 1'
#
loop_
_entity.id
_entity.type
_entity.pdbx_description
1 polymer ?
#
loop_
_entity_poly.entity_id
_entity_poly.type
_entity_poly.pdbx_seq_one_letter_code
_entity_poly.pdbx_strand_id
1 'polypeptide(L)'
;VPINHDIEIGDTITWTNGDITGHTITSGKGIGFLGDPLTDKAQPDGYFDSGIVPPEKSWSFTFKEKGFFAYTCTIHPWVERSITVLEPGIQIKDIRISYASIVTIAIILAIIGVVISIIRIRSKVKRSS
;
A
#
# COMPACT_ATOMS: atom_id res chain seq x y z
N VAL A 1 -0.75 12.87 4.61
CA VAL A 1 -0.78 11.56 3.90
C VAL A 1 -1.75 11.65 2.72
N PRO A 2 -1.40 11.14 1.52
CA PRO A 2 -2.28 11.10 0.36
C PRO A 2 -3.58 10.30 0.62
N ILE A 3 -4.56 10.37 -0.29
CA ILE A 3 -5.82 9.60 -0.19
C ILE A 3 -5.56 8.09 -0.28
N ASN A 4 -4.67 7.69 -1.19
CA ASN A 4 -4.16 6.33 -1.31
C ASN A 4 -2.64 6.39 -1.26
N HIS A 5 -2.03 5.51 -0.46
CA HIS A 5 -0.59 5.50 -0.28
C HIS A 5 -0.08 4.07 -0.14
N ASP A 6 0.89 3.71 -0.99
CA ASP A 6 1.50 2.38 -0.99
C ASP A 6 2.78 2.40 -0.17
N ILE A 7 2.92 1.41 0.70
CA ILE A 7 4.09 1.20 1.58
C ILE A 7 4.44 -0.28 1.66
N GLU A 8 5.54 -0.61 2.34
CA GLU A 8 5.97 -1.98 2.58
C GLU A 8 5.71 -2.42 4.03
N ILE A 9 5.64 -3.74 4.27
CA ILE A 9 5.59 -4.28 5.64
C ILE A 9 6.80 -3.75 6.43
N GLY A 10 6.51 -3.24 7.63
CA GLY A 10 7.50 -2.66 8.55
C GLY A 10 7.62 -1.15 8.44
N ASP A 11 7.03 -0.52 7.42
CA ASP A 11 7.03 0.93 7.30
C ASP A 11 6.15 1.58 8.38
N THR A 12 6.60 2.75 8.83
CA THR A 12 5.88 3.59 9.80
C THR A 12 5.36 4.82 9.11
N ILE A 13 4.04 5.01 9.11
CA ILE A 13 3.42 6.24 8.63
C ILE A 13 3.20 7.17 9.81
N THR A 14 3.45 8.46 9.57
CA THR A 14 3.12 9.53 10.50
C THR A 14 2.09 10.44 9.87
N TRP A 15 0.98 10.62 10.57
CA TRP A 15 -0.05 11.61 10.25
C TRP A 15 0.17 12.83 11.13
N THR A 16 0.21 14.01 10.52
CA THR A 16 0.25 15.29 11.22
C THR A 16 -1.08 15.99 11.00
N ASN A 17 -1.71 16.42 12.09
CA ASN A 17 -2.91 17.24 12.04
C ASN A 17 -2.51 18.71 11.88
N GLY A 18 -2.61 19.23 10.66
CA GLY A 18 -2.39 20.65 10.35
C GLY A 18 -3.68 21.49 10.35
N ASP A 19 -4.81 20.91 10.79
CA ASP A 19 -6.08 21.60 10.91
C ASP A 19 -6.26 22.19 12.32
N ILE A 20 -7.21 23.12 12.46
CA ILE A 20 -7.51 23.78 13.75
C ILE A 20 -8.41 22.96 14.68
N THR A 21 -8.95 21.84 14.21
CA THR A 21 -9.81 20.92 14.96
C THR A 21 -9.11 19.59 15.22
N GLY A 22 -9.63 18.79 16.16
CA GLY A 22 -9.12 17.44 16.40
C GLY A 22 -9.54 16.47 15.30
N HIS A 23 -8.68 15.51 14.97
CA HIS A 23 -8.95 14.44 14.01
C HIS A 23 -8.56 13.08 14.58
N THR A 24 -9.14 11.99 14.06
CA THR A 24 -8.68 10.63 14.36
C THR A 24 -8.19 9.94 13.09
N ILE A 25 -7.38 8.90 13.28
CA ILE A 25 -6.93 7.94 12.29
C ILE A 25 -7.37 6.59 12.82
N THR A 26 -8.56 6.16 12.40
CA THR A 26 -9.21 4.94 12.90
C THR A 26 -9.43 4.00 11.74
N SER A 27 -8.91 2.77 11.84
CA SER A 27 -8.99 1.77 10.79
C SER A 27 -10.42 1.25 10.62
N GLY A 28 -10.77 0.94 9.38
CA GLY A 28 -12.11 0.54 8.96
C GLY A 28 -12.73 1.52 7.98
N LYS A 29 -13.96 1.21 7.56
CA LYS A 29 -14.69 1.99 6.57
C LYS A 29 -15.44 3.15 7.22
N GLY A 30 -15.42 4.30 6.56
CA GLY A 30 -16.28 5.42 6.92
C GLY A 30 -17.70 5.21 6.40
N ILE A 31 -18.49 6.30 6.43
CA ILE A 31 -19.79 6.35 5.75
C ILE A 31 -19.64 6.75 4.26
N GLY A 32 -18.44 7.21 3.88
CA GLY A 32 -18.15 7.67 2.51
C GLY A 32 -18.76 9.03 2.19
N PHE A 33 -18.34 9.63 1.07
CA PHE A 33 -18.74 10.99 0.69
C PHE A 33 -20.24 11.17 0.48
N LEU A 34 -20.94 10.09 0.10
CA LEU A 34 -22.39 10.09 -0.16
C LEU A 34 -23.20 9.52 1.02
N GLY A 35 -22.56 9.15 2.13
CA GLY A 35 -23.24 8.62 3.30
C GLY A 35 -23.97 9.70 4.08
N ASP A 36 -25.12 9.36 4.65
CA ASP A 36 -25.89 10.22 5.54
C ASP A 36 -25.40 10.03 7.00
N PRO A 37 -24.82 11.06 7.63
CA PRO A 37 -24.33 10.98 9.01
C PRO A 37 -25.42 10.63 10.05
N LEU A 38 -26.70 10.79 9.72
CA LEU A 38 -27.82 10.50 10.61
C LEU A 38 -28.27 9.04 10.57
N THR A 39 -28.03 8.35 9.45
CA THR A 39 -28.51 6.96 9.26
C THR A 39 -27.38 5.96 9.07
N ASP A 40 -26.27 6.39 8.46
CA ASP A 40 -25.14 5.53 8.17
C ASP A 40 -24.16 5.52 9.34
N LYS A 41 -23.47 4.38 9.49
CA LYS A 41 -22.49 4.17 10.55
C LYS A 41 -21.17 3.72 9.95
N ALA A 42 -20.10 4.39 10.36
CA ALA A 42 -18.74 3.91 10.10
C ALA A 42 -18.57 2.51 10.70
N GLN A 43 -17.74 1.70 10.06
CA GLN A 43 -17.44 0.32 10.43
C GLN A 43 -15.96 0.20 10.78
N PRO A 44 -15.57 0.56 12.02
CA PRO A 44 -14.21 0.35 12.48
C PRO A 44 -13.89 -1.15 12.57
N ASP A 45 -12.69 -1.54 12.16
CA ASP A 45 -12.23 -2.94 12.19
C ASP A 45 -11.29 -3.26 13.36
N GLY A 46 -10.86 -2.24 14.11
CA GLY A 46 -10.03 -2.37 15.31
C GLY A 46 -8.55 -2.63 15.05
N TYR A 47 -8.08 -2.54 13.79
CA TYR A 47 -6.66 -2.73 13.46
C TYR A 47 -5.75 -1.64 14.04
N PHE A 48 -6.18 -0.37 13.99
CA PHE A 48 -5.56 0.73 14.73
C PHE A 48 -6.57 1.83 15.05
N ASP A 49 -6.31 2.57 16.13
CA ASP A 49 -7.02 3.79 16.49
C ASP A 49 -6.06 4.77 17.15
N SER A 50 -5.90 5.95 16.56
CA SER A 50 -5.06 7.00 17.13
C SER A 50 -5.67 7.68 18.36
N GLY A 51 -6.98 7.54 18.57
CA GLY A 51 -7.75 8.51 19.35
C GLY A 51 -7.69 9.91 18.72
N ILE A 52 -8.02 10.94 19.49
CA ILE A 52 -7.96 12.33 19.02
C ILE A 52 -6.49 12.76 18.89
N VAL A 53 -6.11 13.18 17.69
CA VAL A 53 -4.89 13.92 17.39
C VAL A 53 -5.23 15.41 17.38
N PRO A 54 -4.77 16.19 18.39
CA PRO A 54 -5.04 17.64 18.44
C PRO A 54 -4.34 18.40 17.30
N PRO A 55 -4.71 19.68 17.08
CA PRO A 55 -4.00 20.57 16.17
C PRO A 55 -2.49 20.59 16.42
N GLU A 56 -1.70 20.62 15.34
CA GLU A 56 -0.23 20.63 15.35
C GLU A 56 0.42 19.39 16.01
N LYS A 57 -0.36 18.33 16.26
CA LYS A 57 0.15 17.06 16.78
C LYS A 57 0.20 16.01 15.68
N SER A 58 0.98 14.97 15.96
CA SER A 58 1.16 13.85 15.06
C SER A 58 0.94 12.54 15.78
N TRP A 59 0.54 11.54 15.01
CA TRP A 59 0.44 10.15 15.44
C TRP A 59 1.07 9.25 14.40
N SER A 60 1.70 8.17 14.85
CA SER A 60 2.44 7.25 13.98
C SER A 60 2.01 5.82 14.21
N PHE A 61 2.01 5.03 13.13
CA PHE A 61 1.70 3.60 13.19
C PHE A 61 2.58 2.81 12.24
N THR A 62 3.06 1.66 12.71
CA THR A 62 3.88 0.72 11.94
C THR A 62 3.03 -0.44 11.44
N PHE A 63 2.94 -0.61 10.13
CA PHE A 63 2.18 -1.70 9.51
C PHE A 63 3.01 -2.98 9.49
N LYS A 64 2.46 -4.06 10.03
CA LYS A 64 3.18 -5.34 10.18
C LYS A 64 2.67 -6.44 9.25
N GLU A 65 1.59 -6.17 8.53
CA GLU A 65 0.92 -7.13 7.67
C GLU A 65 0.65 -6.48 6.31
N LYS A 66 0.83 -7.25 5.24
CA LYS A 66 0.39 -6.81 3.91
C LYS A 66 -1.12 -6.72 3.88
N GLY A 67 -1.65 -5.82 3.07
CA GLY A 67 -3.09 -5.70 2.89
C GLY A 67 -3.51 -4.32 2.43
N PHE A 68 -4.82 -4.17 2.29
CA PHE A 68 -5.47 -2.89 2.05
C PHE A 68 -6.14 -2.45 3.35
N PHE A 69 -5.71 -1.31 3.88
CA PHE A 69 -6.20 -0.77 5.14
C PHE A 69 -6.97 0.52 4.88
N ALA A 70 -8.29 0.42 4.87
CA ALA A 70 -9.16 1.60 4.90
C ALA A 70 -9.08 2.24 6.29
N TYR A 71 -9.18 3.57 6.32
CA TYR A 71 -9.31 4.31 7.57
C TYR A 71 -10.11 5.59 7.37
N THR A 72 -10.67 6.06 8.47
CA THR A 72 -11.50 7.27 8.50
C THR A 72 -11.26 8.06 9.78
N CYS A 73 -11.77 9.29 9.81
CA CYS A 73 -11.85 10.12 11.01
C CYS A 73 -13.22 9.92 11.64
N THR A 74 -13.30 9.48 12.89
CA THR A 74 -14.57 9.23 13.57
C THR A 74 -15.39 10.51 13.78
N ILE A 75 -14.73 11.67 13.80
CA ILE A 75 -15.37 13.00 13.88
C ILE A 75 -15.94 13.43 12.52
N HIS A 76 -15.33 12.97 11.41
CA HIS A 76 -15.70 13.35 10.04
C HIS A 76 -15.78 12.09 9.14
N PRO A 77 -16.75 11.19 9.38
CA PRO A 77 -16.74 9.83 8.84
C PRO A 77 -16.98 9.74 7.32
N TRP A 78 -17.35 10.84 6.66
CA TRP A 78 -17.51 10.93 5.20
C TRP A 78 -16.17 10.96 4.45
N VAL A 79 -15.06 11.22 5.15
CA VAL A 79 -13.72 11.17 4.57
C VAL A 79 -13.12 9.78 4.77
N GLU A 80 -12.91 9.08 3.67
CA GLU A 80 -12.22 7.79 3.64
C GLU A 80 -10.84 7.93 2.98
N ARG A 81 -9.89 7.18 3.53
CA ARG A 81 -8.52 7.09 3.01
C ARG A 81 -8.07 5.63 3.06
N SER A 82 -6.99 5.31 2.38
CA SER A 82 -6.43 3.97 2.41
C SER A 82 -4.91 3.94 2.37
N ILE A 83 -4.36 2.88 2.98
CA ILE A 83 -2.96 2.49 2.86
C ILE A 83 -2.92 1.09 2.24
N THR A 84 -2.14 0.91 1.19
CA THR A 84 -1.82 -0.43 0.65
C THR A 84 -0.45 -0.84 1.17
N VAL A 85 -0.39 -1.93 1.92
CA VAL A 85 0.88 -2.50 2.40
C VAL A 85 1.23 -3.69 1.54
N LEU A 86 2.38 -3.62 0.88
CA LEU A 86 2.92 -4.66 0.02
C LEU A 86 3.98 -5.48 0.74
N GLU A 87 4.30 -6.66 0.19
CA GLU A 87 5.44 -7.43 0.65
C GLU A 87 6.72 -6.58 0.59
N PRO A 88 7.61 -6.71 1.59
CA PRO A 88 8.83 -5.94 1.61
C PRO A 88 9.69 -6.27 0.39
N GLY A 89 10.21 -5.23 -0.26
CA GLY A 89 11.20 -5.39 -1.30
C GLY A 89 12.51 -5.95 -0.75
N ILE A 90 13.44 -6.28 -1.65
CA ILE A 90 14.81 -6.55 -1.20
C ILE A 90 15.49 -5.22 -0.90
N GLN A 91 15.92 -5.04 0.34
CA GLN A 91 16.82 -3.96 0.72
C GLN A 91 18.27 -4.43 0.60
N ILE A 92 19.02 -3.82 -0.33
CA ILE A 92 20.47 -3.97 -0.42
C ILE A 92 21.11 -2.63 -0.08
N LYS A 93 21.61 -2.48 1.15
CA LYS A 93 22.12 -1.20 1.68
C LYS A 93 21.09 -0.09 1.50
N ASP A 94 21.45 1.01 0.82
CA ASP A 94 20.59 2.17 0.55
C ASP A 94 19.68 2.01 -0.68
N ILE A 95 19.73 0.86 -1.35
CA ILE A 95 18.92 0.57 -2.53
C ILE A 95 17.71 -0.29 -2.10
N ARG A 96 16.51 0.26 -2.29
CA ARG A 96 15.25 -0.48 -2.17
C ARG A 96 14.82 -0.98 -3.54
N ILE A 97 14.79 -2.30 -3.72
CA ILE A 97 14.23 -2.94 -4.90
C ILE A 97 12.86 -3.45 -4.53
N SER A 98 11.81 -2.78 -5.02
CA SER A 98 10.43 -3.21 -4.75
C SER A 98 10.18 -4.62 -5.26
N TYR A 99 9.25 -5.33 -4.64
CA TYR A 99 8.83 -6.65 -5.11
C TYR A 99 8.41 -6.64 -6.59
N ALA A 100 7.72 -5.58 -7.04
CA ALA A 100 7.32 -5.39 -8.43
C ALA A 100 8.53 -5.33 -9.39
N SER A 101 9.61 -4.67 -8.99
CA SER A 101 10.85 -4.62 -9.77
C SER A 101 11.51 -6.00 -9.88
N ILE A 102 11.52 -6.78 -8.80
CA ILE A 102 12.08 -8.14 -8.80
C ILE A 102 11.31 -9.05 -9.77
N VAL A 103 9.98 -9.05 -9.67
CA VAL A 103 9.11 -9.87 -10.54
C VAL A 103 9.31 -9.48 -12.01
N THR A 104 9.40 -8.17 -12.30
CA THR A 104 9.61 -7.68 -13.65
C THR A 104 10.95 -8.15 -14.22
N ILE A 105 12.03 -8.07 -13.45
CA ILE A 105 13.35 -8.57 -13.86
C ILE A 105 13.30 -10.08 -14.12
N ALA A 106 12.68 -10.86 -13.22
CA ALA A 106 12.55 -12.31 -13.38
C ALA A 106 11.79 -12.69 -14.66
N ILE A 107 10.71 -11.99 -14.98
CA ILE A 107 9.92 -12.21 -16.21
C ILE A 107 10.77 -11.89 -17.45
N ILE A 108 11.48 -10.76 -17.46
CA ILE A 108 12.36 -10.38 -18.58
C ILE A 108 13.43 -11.46 -18.80
N LEU A 109 14.07 -11.95 -17.74
CA LEU A 109 15.08 -13.01 -17.83
C LEU A 109 14.49 -14.32 -18.37
N ALA A 110 13.28 -14.70 -17.93
CA ALA A 110 12.58 -15.88 -18.45
C ALA A 110 12.29 -15.75 -19.96
N ILE A 111 11.81 -14.58 -20.40
CA ILE A 111 11.55 -14.30 -21.82
C ILE A 111 12.84 -14.41 -22.63
N ILE A 112 13.94 -13.80 -22.16
CA ILE A 112 15.25 -13.89 -22.81
C ILE A 112 15.70 -15.36 -22.93
N GLY A 113 15.58 -16.14 -21.86
CA GLY A 113 15.93 -17.57 -21.86
C GLY A 113 15.13 -18.39 -22.87
N VAL A 114 13.82 -18.12 -22.99
CA VAL A 114 12.94 -18.75 -23.99
C VAL A 114 13.37 -18.37 -25.41
N VAL A 115 13.64 -17.09 -25.67
CA VAL A 115 14.09 -16.60 -26.98
C VAL A 115 15.42 -17.25 -27.39
N ILE A 116 16.40 -17.30 -26.49
CA ILE A 116 17.69 -17.97 -26.73
C ILE A 116 17.48 -19.45 -27.05
N SER A 117 16.59 -20.13 -26.32
CA SER A 117 16.28 -21.55 -26.54
C SER A 117 15.66 -21.78 -27.92
N ILE A 118 14.72 -20.93 -28.33
CA ILE A 118 14.11 -20.97 -29.67
C ILE A 118 15.16 -20.75 -30.77
N ILE A 119 16.04 -19.76 -30.60
CA ILE A 119 17.13 -19.49 -31.55
C ILE A 119 18.05 -20.70 -31.68
N ARG A 120 18.44 -21.32 -30.56
CA ARG A 120 19.27 -22.54 -30.55
C ARG A 120 18.59 -23.69 -31.27
N ILE A 121 17.31 -23.95 -31.01
CA ILE A 121 16.53 -24.99 -31.69
C ILE A 121 16.51 -24.75 -33.20
N ARG A 122 16.17 -23.52 -33.64
CA ARG A 122 16.16 -23.15 -35.06
C ARG A 122 17.54 -23.30 -35.71
N SER A 123 18.61 -22.92 -35.01
CA SER A 123 19.98 -23.07 -35.50
C SER A 123 20.38 -24.54 -35.67
N LYS A 124 19.90 -25.44 -34.79
CA LYS A 124 20.15 -26.88 -34.87
C LYS A 124 19.40 -27.52 -36.04
N VAL A 125 18.14 -27.15 -36.25
CA VAL A 125 17.33 -27.61 -37.40
C VAL A 125 17.96 -27.19 -38.73
N LYS A 126 18.43 -25.93 -38.85
CA LYS A 126 19.09 -25.43 -40.07
C LYS A 126 20.42 -26.14 -40.38
N ARG A 127 21.12 -26.67 -39.37
CA ARG A 127 22.37 -27.43 -39.57
C ARG A 127 22.14 -28.90 -39.96
N SER A 128 20.93 -29.42 -39.74
CA SER A 128 20.56 -30.81 -40.07
C SER A 128 19.84 -30.97 -41.42
N SER A 129 19.55 -29.86 -42.11
CA SER A 129 18.99 -29.79 -43.47
C SER A 129 20.06 -29.47 -44.48
#